data_AF-A0A947VFD2-F1
#
_entry.id   AF-A0A947VFD2-F1
#
_cell.length_a   1.000
_cell.length_b   1.000
_cell.length_c   1.000
_cell.angle_alpha   90.00
_cell.angle_beta   90.00
_cell.angle_gamma   90.00
#
_symmetry.space_group_name_H-M   'P 1'
#
loop_
_entity.id
_entity.type
_entity.pdbx_description
1 polymer ?
#
loop_
_entity_poly.entity_id
_entity_poly.type
_entity_poly.pdbx_seq_one_letter_code
_entity_poly.pdbx_strand_id
1 'polypeptide(L)'
;TNEDNITTIPKKLVEFFKKLFPNADTGFHVTGYRKEKERKASEPYIYHCHILKNIIEQRNVTPYPRYGATWSGQIDVLTGILQPSLLPSTEGKAVTMQKPPVIWDAMALQDAIDFSIYAIRTTIDTIRFQARPKNVGGPIDVLVITTDGAKWIQKKELKGE
;
A
#
# COMPACT_ATOMS: atom_id res chain seq x y z
N THR A 1 16.13 -18.12 -6.10
CA THR A 1 17.14 -19.02 -5.50
C THR A 1 17.12 -18.84 -3.99
N ASN A 2 17.75 -19.73 -3.21
CA ASN A 2 17.77 -19.69 -1.73
C ASN A 2 18.39 -18.41 -1.12
N GLU A 3 18.85 -17.47 -1.95
CA GLU A 3 19.40 -16.16 -1.57
C GLU A 3 18.40 -15.01 -1.74
N ASP A 4 17.24 -15.26 -2.35
CA ASP A 4 16.21 -14.25 -2.54
C ASP A 4 15.50 -13.96 -1.23
N ASN A 5 15.41 -12.68 -0.87
CA ASN A 5 14.69 -12.20 0.29
C ASN A 5 14.07 -10.84 -0.01
N ILE A 6 13.26 -10.34 0.93
CA ILE A 6 12.48 -9.11 0.75
C ILE A 6 13.32 -7.86 0.44
N THR A 7 14.62 -7.86 0.74
CA THR A 7 15.52 -6.73 0.41
C THR A 7 16.22 -6.86 -0.95
N THR A 8 16.24 -8.05 -1.54
CA THR A 8 16.87 -8.30 -2.85
C THR A 8 15.84 -8.41 -3.99
N ILE A 9 14.66 -8.95 -3.69
CA ILE A 9 13.55 -9.13 -4.65
C ILE A 9 13.10 -7.81 -5.33
N PRO A 10 12.94 -6.67 -4.62
CA PRO A 10 12.48 -5.43 -5.25
C PRO A 10 13.32 -5.01 -6.44
N LYS A 11 14.66 -5.02 -6.27
CA LYS A 11 15.60 -4.69 -7.34
C LYS A 11 15.52 -5.68 -8.50
N LYS A 12 15.51 -6.98 -8.21
CA LYS A 12 15.43 -8.03 -9.24
C LYS A 12 14.14 -7.92 -10.07
N LEU A 13 13.01 -7.65 -9.43
CA LEU A 13 11.73 -7.47 -10.13
C LEU A 13 11.76 -6.26 -11.06
N VAL A 14 12.24 -5.11 -10.58
CA VAL A 14 12.34 -3.90 -11.41
C VAL A 14 13.28 -4.12 -12.59
N GLU A 15 14.46 -4.72 -12.37
CA GLU A 15 15.42 -5.01 -13.44
C GLU A 15 14.84 -5.98 -14.48
N PHE A 16 14.15 -7.03 -14.03
CA PHE A 16 13.50 -8.00 -14.90
C PHE A 16 12.42 -7.34 -15.79
N PHE A 17 11.48 -6.60 -15.19
CA PHE A 17 10.42 -5.95 -15.96
C PHE A 17 10.94 -4.82 -16.83
N LYS A 18 11.96 -4.08 -16.40
CA LYS A 18 12.58 -3.02 -17.21
C LYS A 18 13.27 -3.58 -18.44
N LYS A 19 13.86 -4.79 -18.35
CA LYS A 19 14.47 -5.46 -19.51
C LYS A 19 13.42 -5.85 -20.56
N LEU A 20 12.26 -6.35 -20.13
CA LEU A 20 11.20 -6.82 -21.03
C LEU A 20 10.27 -5.70 -21.50
N PHE A 21 10.00 -4.73 -20.64
CA PHE A 21 9.04 -3.66 -20.82
C PHE A 21 9.62 -2.32 -20.33
N PRO A 22 10.65 -1.78 -21.00
CA PRO A 22 11.39 -0.60 -20.52
C PRO A 22 10.52 0.65 -20.36
N ASN A 23 9.42 0.75 -21.11
CA ASN A 23 8.51 1.89 -21.12
C ASN A 23 7.23 1.64 -20.30
N ALA A 24 7.14 0.55 -19.53
CA ALA A 24 5.95 0.26 -18.73
C ALA A 24 5.79 1.25 -17.56
N ASP A 25 4.74 2.07 -17.62
CA ASP A 25 4.31 2.94 -16.53
C ASP A 25 3.55 2.11 -15.49
N THR A 26 4.28 1.25 -14.77
CA THR A 26 3.70 0.30 -13.82
C THR A 26 4.48 0.33 -12.51
N GLY A 27 3.72 0.48 -11.42
CA GLY A 27 4.20 0.40 -10.06
C GLY A 27 3.64 -0.83 -9.35
N PHE A 28 4.39 -1.34 -8.37
CA PHE A 28 3.96 -2.45 -7.54
C PHE A 28 4.54 -2.32 -6.13
N HIS A 29 3.85 -2.93 -5.18
CA HIS A 29 4.29 -3.05 -3.80
C HIS A 29 4.93 -4.42 -3.62
N VAL A 30 6.10 -4.46 -2.99
CA VAL A 30 6.76 -5.70 -2.58
C VAL A 30 6.81 -5.72 -1.07
N THR A 31 6.11 -6.67 -0.45
CA THR A 31 5.97 -6.75 1.00
C THR A 31 6.37 -8.14 1.51
N GLY A 32 6.87 -8.19 2.74
CA GLY A 32 7.25 -9.45 3.36
C GLY A 32 7.98 -9.25 4.68
N TYR A 33 8.38 -10.37 5.29
CA TYR A 33 9.14 -10.38 6.53
C TYR A 33 10.56 -10.86 6.30
N ARG A 34 11.50 -10.34 7.10
CA ARG A 34 12.87 -10.86 7.20
C ARG A 34 13.23 -11.05 8.65
N LYS A 35 13.78 -12.22 9.00
CA LYS A 35 14.36 -12.45 10.32
C LYS A 35 15.67 -11.68 10.41
N GLU A 36 15.72 -10.68 11.29
CA GLU A 36 16.96 -9.95 11.55
C GLU A 36 17.83 -10.74 12.54
N LYS A 37 19.08 -11.01 12.13
CA LYS A 37 20.02 -11.83 12.91
C LYS A 37 20.33 -11.23 14.28
N GLU A 38 20.37 -9.89 14.36
CA GLU A 38 20.74 -9.15 15.56
C GLU A 38 19.59 -9.04 16.56
N ARG A 39 18.36 -8.85 16.09
CA ARG A 39 17.18 -8.58 16.94
C ARG A 39 16.38 -9.82 17.30
N LYS A 40 16.69 -10.99 16.71
CA LYS A 40 15.91 -12.24 16.84
C LYS A 40 14.41 -12.09 16.56
N ALA A 41 14.02 -11.01 15.89
CA ALA A 41 12.65 -10.67 15.54
C ALA A 41 12.51 -10.66 14.03
N SER A 42 11.30 -10.97 13.55
CA SER A 42 10.96 -10.83 12.13
C SER A 42 10.48 -9.41 11.89
N GLU A 43 11.18 -8.66 11.05
CA GLU A 43 10.82 -7.29 10.71
C GLU A 43 10.01 -7.26 9.42
N PRO A 44 8.92 -6.47 9.36
CA PRO A 44 8.19 -6.25 8.13
C PRO A 44 8.98 -5.30 7.21
N TYR A 45 8.89 -5.52 5.90
CA TYR A 45 9.48 -4.69 4.86
C TYR A 45 8.41 -4.36 3.83
N ILE A 46 8.33 -3.08 3.46
CA ILE A 46 7.41 -2.59 2.43
C ILE A 46 8.22 -1.77 1.44
N TYR A 47 8.27 -2.23 0.19
CA TYR A 47 8.89 -1.50 -0.92
C TYR A 47 7.83 -1.03 -1.90
N HIS A 48 7.91 0.23 -2.28
CA HIS A 48 7.22 0.77 -3.45
C HIS A 48 8.20 0.78 -4.61
N CYS A 49 7.85 0.06 -5.67
CA CYS A 49 8.67 -0.06 -6.87
C CYS A 49 7.93 0.53 -8.07
N HIS A 50 8.67 1.10 -9.01
CA HIS A 50 8.11 1.65 -10.24
C HIS A 50 9.08 1.50 -11.41
N ILE A 51 8.61 0.91 -12.52
CA ILE A 51 9.46 0.55 -13.66
C ILE A 51 9.93 1.79 -14.42
N LEU A 52 9.00 2.53 -15.05
CA LEU A 52 9.34 3.72 -15.85
C LEU A 52 10.12 4.78 -15.06
N LYS A 53 9.70 5.05 -13.81
CA LYS A 53 10.33 6.03 -12.92
C LYS A 53 11.60 5.53 -12.24
N ASN A 54 11.96 4.25 -12.42
CA ASN A 54 13.12 3.63 -11.80
C ASN A 54 13.15 3.78 -10.26
N ILE A 55 12.00 3.65 -9.62
CA ILE A 55 11.84 3.80 -8.17
C ILE A 55 11.97 2.43 -7.50
N ILE A 56 12.79 2.34 -6.46
CA ILE A 56 12.84 1.21 -5.51
C ILE A 56 13.01 1.83 -4.12
N GLU A 57 11.89 2.09 -3.44
CA GLU A 57 11.88 2.81 -2.17
C GLU A 57 11.32 1.94 -1.05
N GLN A 58 12.09 1.75 0.01
CA GLN A 58 11.55 1.18 1.23
C GLN A 58 10.73 2.23 1.99
N ARG A 59 9.46 1.93 2.25
CA ARG A 59 8.49 2.90 2.79
C ARG A 59 8.49 2.96 4.31
N ASN A 60 8.94 1.91 4.97
CA ASN A 60 8.80 1.75 6.42
C ASN A 60 10.12 1.96 7.21
N VAL A 61 10.96 2.94 6.85
CA VAL A 61 12.29 3.16 7.49
C VAL A 61 12.49 4.53 8.15
N THR A 62 13.32 4.45 9.20
CA THR A 62 14.07 5.41 10.04
C THR A 62 13.36 6.10 11.22
N PRO A 63 13.89 5.99 12.47
CA PRO A 63 14.99 5.13 12.94
C PRO A 63 14.60 3.67 13.28
N TYR A 64 13.31 3.33 13.27
CA TYR A 64 12.78 1.99 13.51
C TYR A 64 11.72 1.62 12.44
N PRO A 65 11.41 0.32 12.23
CA PRO A 65 10.30 -0.08 11.37
C PRO A 65 9.00 0.60 11.80
N ARG A 66 8.43 1.42 10.93
CA ARG A 66 7.14 2.07 11.19
C ARG A 66 6.01 1.19 10.69
N TYR A 67 5.02 0.94 11.54
CA TYR A 67 3.75 0.37 11.11
C TYR A 67 2.92 1.45 10.41
N GLY A 68 2.17 1.04 9.40
CA GLY A 68 1.39 1.97 8.59
C GLY A 68 0.83 1.31 7.34
N ALA A 69 0.25 2.13 6.47
CA ALA A 69 -0.29 1.68 5.20
C ALA A 69 0.31 2.48 4.03
N THR A 70 0.47 1.80 2.91
CA THR A 70 0.87 2.40 1.63
C THR A 70 -0.16 2.05 0.58
N TRP A 71 -0.59 3.03 -0.21
CA TRP A 71 -1.58 2.84 -1.27
C TRP A 71 -1.13 3.51 -2.57
N SER A 72 -1.70 3.06 -3.67
CA SER A 72 -1.42 3.56 -5.02
C SER A 72 -2.68 3.45 -5.89
N GLY A 73 -2.65 4.01 -7.09
CA GLY A 73 -3.84 4.15 -7.93
C GLY A 73 -4.60 5.44 -7.59
N GLN A 74 -5.90 5.33 -7.30
CA GLN A 74 -6.72 6.50 -6.98
C GLN A 74 -6.63 6.86 -5.49
N ILE A 75 -5.67 7.73 -5.15
CA ILE A 75 -5.27 7.98 -3.75
C ILE A 75 -6.04 9.10 -3.06
N ASP A 76 -6.65 10.00 -3.83
CA ASP A 76 -7.22 11.27 -3.36
C ASP A 76 -8.42 11.08 -2.42
N VAL A 77 -9.25 10.06 -2.63
CA VAL A 77 -10.38 9.76 -1.74
C VAL A 77 -9.88 9.43 -0.33
N LEU A 78 -9.01 8.42 -0.22
CA LEU A 78 -8.51 7.98 1.08
C LEU A 78 -7.62 9.03 1.75
N THR A 79 -6.74 9.68 0.97
CA THR A 79 -5.95 10.83 1.45
C THR A 79 -6.86 11.95 1.95
N GLY A 80 -7.92 12.26 1.21
CA GLY A 80 -8.93 13.25 1.55
C GLY A 80 -9.77 12.89 2.77
N ILE A 81 -9.73 11.64 3.26
CA ILE A 81 -10.35 11.20 4.51
C ILE A 81 -9.34 11.15 5.65
N LEU A 82 -8.11 10.67 5.43
CA LEU A 82 -7.16 10.41 6.52
C LEU A 82 -6.16 11.54 6.79
N GLN A 83 -5.75 12.27 5.77
CA GLN A 83 -4.68 13.26 5.90
C GLN A 83 -5.25 14.66 6.14
N PRO A 84 -4.55 15.53 6.90
CA PRO A 84 -4.93 16.93 7.04
C PRO A 84 -5.08 17.60 5.68
N SER A 85 -6.08 18.46 5.53
CA SER A 85 -6.35 19.17 4.27
C SER A 85 -6.27 20.67 4.47
N LEU A 86 -5.70 21.37 3.49
CA LEU A 86 -5.67 22.83 3.46
C LEU A 86 -6.98 23.36 2.90
N LEU A 87 -7.69 24.15 3.69
CA LEU A 87 -8.90 24.84 3.27
C LEU A 87 -8.56 26.28 2.86
N PRO A 88 -9.06 26.75 1.70
CA PRO A 88 -8.93 28.15 1.33
C PRO A 88 -9.73 29.02 2.33
N SER A 89 -9.14 30.11 2.78
CA SER A 89 -9.81 31.12 3.61
C SER A 89 -10.00 32.41 2.84
N THR A 90 -11.11 33.09 3.11
CA THR A 90 -11.43 34.42 2.55
C THR A 90 -10.43 35.50 2.96
N GLU A 91 -9.68 35.29 4.03
CA GLU A 91 -8.66 36.22 4.54
C GLU A 91 -7.24 35.94 4.00
N GLY A 92 -7.11 35.08 2.98
CA GLY A 92 -5.84 34.82 2.29
C GLY A 92 -4.84 33.89 3.03
N LYS A 93 -5.16 33.44 4.25
CA LYS A 93 -4.39 32.41 4.97
C LYS A 93 -5.10 31.06 4.95
N ALA A 94 -4.50 30.07 4.30
CA ALA A 94 -5.06 28.71 4.29
C ALA A 94 -5.20 28.17 5.73
N VAL A 95 -6.35 27.60 6.05
CA VAL A 95 -6.62 26.98 7.35
C VAL A 95 -6.44 25.48 7.21
N THR A 96 -5.62 24.87 8.07
CA THR A 96 -5.44 23.41 8.07
C THR A 96 -6.56 22.75 8.85
N MET A 97 -7.36 21.93 8.17
CA MET A 97 -8.30 21.02 8.84
C MET A 97 -7.54 19.79 9.32
N GLN A 98 -7.31 19.72 10.62
CA GLN A 98 -6.68 18.58 11.27
C GLN A 98 -7.63 17.37 11.28
N LYS A 99 -7.07 16.17 11.27
CA LYS A 99 -7.82 14.93 11.38
C LYS A 99 -7.23 14.04 12.45
N PRO A 100 -8.04 13.27 13.19
CA PRO A 100 -7.52 12.30 14.14
C PRO A 100 -6.54 11.34 13.46
N PRO A 101 -5.33 11.14 14.01
CA PRO A 101 -4.36 10.23 13.42
C PRO A 101 -4.81 8.78 13.59
N VAL A 102 -4.45 7.93 12.63
CA VAL A 102 -4.59 6.48 12.77
C VAL A 102 -3.46 5.97 13.67
N ILE A 103 -3.81 5.17 14.68
CA ILE A 103 -2.85 4.57 15.61
C ILE A 103 -2.32 3.27 15.00
N TRP A 104 -1.32 3.38 14.13
CA TRP A 104 -0.78 2.23 13.39
C TRP A 104 -0.07 1.20 14.27
N ASP A 105 0.67 1.66 15.27
CA ASP A 105 1.50 0.79 16.12
C ASP A 105 0.68 -0.15 17.02
N ALA A 106 -0.59 0.18 17.27
CA ALA A 106 -1.51 -0.61 18.07
C ALA A 106 -2.59 -1.33 17.24
N MET A 107 -2.49 -1.28 15.91
CA MET A 107 -3.47 -1.87 15.01
C MET A 107 -3.36 -3.40 15.03
N ALA A 108 -4.43 -4.09 15.44
CA ALA A 108 -4.47 -5.55 15.39
C ALA A 108 -4.53 -6.05 13.94
N LEU A 109 -4.17 -7.32 13.72
CA LEU A 109 -4.20 -7.92 12.39
C LEU A 109 -5.61 -7.86 11.75
N GLN A 110 -6.65 -8.09 12.55
CA GLN A 110 -8.04 -7.98 12.09
C GLN A 110 -8.38 -6.54 11.67
N ASP A 111 -8.01 -5.54 12.48
CA ASP A 111 -8.22 -4.13 12.14
C ASP A 111 -7.45 -3.73 10.87
N ALA A 112 -6.26 -4.27 10.63
CA ALA A 112 -5.50 -4.03 9.41
C ALA A 112 -6.16 -4.62 8.17
N ILE A 113 -6.79 -5.80 8.29
CA ILE A 113 -7.62 -6.40 7.23
C ILE A 113 -8.82 -5.50 6.96
N ASP A 114 -9.55 -5.12 8.00
CA ASP A 114 -10.77 -4.31 7.88
C ASP A 114 -10.46 -2.91 7.34
N PHE A 115 -9.35 -2.31 7.76
CA PHE A 115 -8.84 -1.05 7.23
C PHE A 115 -8.52 -1.16 5.73
N SER A 116 -7.89 -2.24 5.29
CA SER A 116 -7.56 -2.46 3.87
C SER A 116 -8.82 -2.58 3.01
N ILE A 117 -9.85 -3.26 3.52
CA ILE A 117 -11.16 -3.38 2.86
C ILE A 117 -11.86 -2.01 2.85
N TYR A 118 -11.87 -1.30 3.98
CA TYR A 118 -12.45 0.03 4.11
C TYR A 118 -11.83 1.01 3.10
N ALA A 119 -10.50 1.03 2.98
CA ALA A 119 -9.76 1.91 2.08
C ALA A 119 -10.21 1.75 0.62
N ILE A 120 -10.30 0.50 0.15
CA ILE A 120 -10.70 0.21 -1.23
C ILE A 120 -12.20 0.44 -1.42
N ARG A 121 -13.05 -0.07 -0.51
CA ARG A 121 -14.52 0.07 -0.57
C ARG A 121 -14.93 1.53 -0.63
N THR A 122 -14.39 2.35 0.27
CA THR A 122 -14.69 3.78 0.34
C THR A 122 -14.30 4.48 -0.96
N THR A 123 -13.19 4.08 -1.57
CA THR A 123 -12.79 4.61 -2.87
C THR A 123 -13.79 4.23 -3.95
N ILE A 124 -14.20 2.96 -4.04
CA ILE A 124 -15.23 2.48 -4.98
C ILE A 124 -16.53 3.27 -4.83
N ASP A 125 -17.04 3.36 -3.59
CA ASP A 125 -18.32 3.97 -3.30
C ASP A 125 -18.28 5.49 -3.54
N THR A 126 -17.19 6.15 -3.16
CA THR A 126 -17.04 7.59 -3.37
C THR A 126 -16.96 7.93 -4.86
N ILE A 127 -16.07 7.26 -5.60
CA ILE A 127 -15.89 7.61 -7.02
C ILE A 127 -17.14 7.29 -7.83
N ARG A 128 -17.98 6.34 -7.42
CA ARG A 128 -19.27 6.02 -8.06
C ARG A 128 -20.17 7.25 -8.23
N PHE A 129 -20.17 8.18 -7.27
CA PHE A 129 -21.02 9.38 -7.31
C PHE A 129 -20.33 10.62 -7.90
N GLN A 130 -19.03 10.55 -8.21
CA GLN A 130 -18.27 11.68 -8.77
C GLN A 130 -18.28 11.67 -10.31
N ALA A 131 -18.29 12.84 -10.95
CA ALA A 131 -18.19 12.97 -12.41
C ALA A 131 -16.73 12.78 -12.89
N ARG A 132 -16.21 11.56 -12.79
CA ARG A 132 -14.83 11.18 -13.12
C ARG A 132 -14.73 9.71 -13.58
N PRO A 133 -13.60 9.29 -14.18
CA PRO A 133 -13.37 7.89 -14.53
C PRO A 133 -13.50 6.94 -13.32
N LYS A 134 -14.23 5.84 -13.49
CA LYS A 134 -14.46 4.81 -12.46
C LYS A 134 -13.35 3.76 -12.51
N ASN A 135 -12.15 4.14 -12.09
CA ASN A 135 -10.94 3.33 -12.20
C ASN A 135 -10.67 2.42 -10.99
N VAL A 136 -11.51 2.43 -9.96
CA VAL A 136 -11.46 1.52 -8.81
C VAL A 136 -12.81 0.81 -8.68
N GLY A 137 -12.79 -0.52 -8.62
CA GLY A 137 -14.02 -1.32 -8.61
C GLY A 137 -13.75 -2.82 -8.50
N GLY A 138 -14.84 -3.59 -8.57
CA GLY A 138 -14.80 -5.06 -8.54
C GLY A 138 -14.63 -5.64 -7.12
N PRO A 139 -14.48 -6.97 -7.03
CA PRO A 139 -14.23 -7.65 -5.77
C PRO A 139 -12.90 -7.20 -5.13
N ILE A 140 -12.91 -7.03 -3.82
CA ILE A 140 -11.72 -6.73 -3.02
C ILE A 140 -11.04 -8.05 -2.68
N ASP A 141 -9.76 -8.20 -3.01
CA ASP A 141 -8.95 -9.37 -2.64
C ASP A 141 -8.00 -8.96 -1.50
N VAL A 142 -7.86 -9.83 -0.49
CA VAL A 142 -7.03 -9.61 0.70
C VAL A 142 -6.13 -10.83 0.92
N LEU A 143 -4.81 -10.60 0.78
CA LEU A 143 -3.76 -11.54 1.15
C LEU A 143 -3.10 -11.05 2.44
N VAL A 144 -3.05 -11.90 3.45
CA VAL A 144 -2.31 -11.65 4.68
C VAL A 144 -0.99 -12.39 4.63
N ILE A 145 0.10 -11.69 4.92
CA ILE A 145 1.44 -12.25 5.05
C ILE A 145 1.83 -12.09 6.52
N THR A 146 2.28 -13.18 7.13
CA THR A 146 2.80 -13.22 8.51
C THR A 146 4.16 -13.92 8.52
N THR A 147 4.77 -14.07 9.69
CA THR A 147 6.00 -14.86 9.86
C THR A 147 5.82 -16.34 9.57
N ASP A 148 4.59 -16.85 9.68
CA ASP A 148 4.26 -18.27 9.50
C ASP A 148 3.91 -18.60 8.06
N GLY A 149 3.69 -17.58 7.22
CA GLY A 149 3.39 -17.72 5.81
C GLY A 149 2.33 -16.74 5.32
N ALA A 150 1.85 -16.98 4.10
CA ALA A 150 0.83 -16.18 3.44
C ALA A 150 -0.51 -16.93 3.37
N LYS A 151 -1.61 -16.22 3.66
CA LYS A 151 -2.98 -16.75 3.66
C LYS A 151 -3.92 -15.78 2.97
N TRP A 152 -4.73 -16.29 2.04
CA TRP A 152 -5.86 -15.54 1.48
C TRP A 152 -6.97 -15.42 2.53
N ILE A 153 -7.39 -14.21 2.83
CA ILE A 153 -8.55 -13.92 3.68
C ILE A 153 -9.79 -13.71 2.82
N GLN A 154 -9.62 -13.00 1.71
CA GLN A 154 -10.66 -12.80 0.70
C GLN A 154 -10.00 -12.94 -0.68
N LYS A 155 -10.50 -13.84 -1.51
CA LYS A 155 -10.00 -14.03 -2.87
C LYS A 155 -11.17 -14.32 -3.77
N LYS A 156 -11.37 -13.50 -4.80
CA LYS A 156 -12.36 -13.76 -5.83
C LYS A 156 -12.02 -15.06 -6.55
N GLU A 157 -13.04 -15.91 -6.67
CA GLU A 157 -12.96 -17.11 -7.49
C GLU A 157 -13.51 -16.78 -8.87
N LEU A 158 -12.75 -17.15 -9.91
CA LEU A 158 -13.24 -17.06 -11.28
C LEU A 158 -14.18 -18.23 -11.51
N LYS A 159 -15.37 -17.95 -12.03
CA LYS A 159 -16.34 -18.95 -12.47
C LYS A 159 -16.64 -18.69 -13.94
N GLY A 160 -16.53 -19.73 -14.76
CA GLY A 160 -17.10 -19.78 -16.11
C GLY A 160 -18.56 -20.22 -16.04
N GLU A 161 -19.25 -20.20 -17.18
CA GLU A 161 -20.55 -20.88 -17.34
C GLU A 161 -20.40 -22.41 -17.16
#